data_AF-L9UBA5-F1
#
_entry.id   AF-L9UBA5-F1
#
_cell.length_a   1.000
_cell.length_b   1.000
_cell.length_c   1.000
_cell.angle_alpha   90.00
_cell.angle_beta   90.00
_cell.angle_gamma   90.00
#
_symmetry.space_group_name_H-M   'P 1'
#
loop_
_entity.id
_entity.type
_entity.pdbx_description
1 polymer ?
#
loop_
_entity_poly.entity_id
_entity_poly.type
_entity_poly.pdbx_seq_one_letter_code
_entity_poly.pdbx_strand_id
1 'polypeptide(L)'
;MSNTIETEIENIENAMERCTHMEKENSASARRILSIVLVLTLTLVMILFLALMYPALAPNADLKFEVPDNVLYIFLAIYTLTFSILMAVYRLHIGEASRLQHYIVGFMRVRVAGSNNTDGYQTDVREALTRGAFDYVAKPSKQGDSPLPGHPGVDFSTAVLNKFLDSVEVVSKKGESHNK
;
A
#
# COMPACT_ATOMS: atom_id res chain seq x y z
N MET A 1 -11.72 32.29 -26.66
CA MET A 1 -11.97 31.94 -25.25
C MET A 1 -12.15 30.44 -25.05
N SER A 2 -12.75 29.69 -26.00
CA SER A 2 -12.84 28.20 -25.94
C SER A 2 -11.48 27.48 -25.89
N ASN A 3 -10.53 27.88 -26.75
CA ASN A 3 -9.22 27.19 -26.83
C ASN A 3 -8.43 27.19 -25.52
N THR A 4 -8.58 28.20 -24.66
CA THR A 4 -7.82 28.28 -23.40
C THR A 4 -8.30 27.26 -22.36
N ILE A 5 -9.62 27.04 -22.29
CA ILE A 5 -10.21 26.09 -21.34
C ILE A 5 -9.88 24.65 -21.73
N GLU A 6 -9.92 24.34 -23.03
CA GLU A 6 -9.54 23.02 -23.55
C GLU A 6 -8.07 22.70 -23.23
N THR A 7 -7.16 23.67 -23.42
CA THR A 7 -5.73 23.49 -23.07
C THR A 7 -5.52 23.31 -21.57
N GLU A 8 -6.28 23.99 -20.72
CA GLU A 8 -6.20 23.82 -19.26
C GLU A 8 -6.71 22.46 -18.80
N ILE A 9 -7.80 21.96 -19.39
CA ILE A 9 -8.32 20.62 -19.10
C ILE A 9 -7.31 19.55 -19.54
N GLU A 10 -6.72 19.70 -20.73
CA GLU A 10 -5.67 18.79 -21.22
C GLU A 10 -4.45 18.78 -20.28
N ASN A 11 -4.03 19.95 -19.77
CA ASN A 11 -2.95 20.04 -18.81
C ASN A 11 -3.27 19.33 -17.48
N ILE A 12 -4.52 19.43 -17.00
CA ILE A 12 -4.98 18.71 -15.80
C ILE A 12 -4.99 17.20 -16.05
N GLU A 13 -5.44 16.75 -17.21
CA GLU A 13 -5.44 15.32 -17.58
C GLU A 13 -4.01 14.76 -17.66
N ASN A 14 -3.10 15.48 -18.30
CA ASN A 14 -1.68 15.14 -18.33
C ASN A 14 -1.06 15.07 -16.92
N ALA A 15 -1.43 15.99 -16.03
CA ALA A 15 -0.97 15.97 -14.64
C ALA A 15 -1.54 14.77 -13.85
N MET A 16 -2.81 14.43 -14.05
CA MET A 16 -3.44 13.25 -13.44
C MET A 16 -2.79 11.97 -13.92
N GLU A 17 -2.52 11.84 -15.22
CA GLU A 17 -1.88 10.66 -15.79
C GLU A 17 -0.49 10.45 -15.19
N ARG A 18 0.31 11.51 -15.09
CA ARG A 18 1.63 11.47 -14.42
C ARG A 18 1.53 11.04 -12.96
N CYS A 19 0.59 11.60 -12.20
CA CYS A 19 0.38 11.22 -10.81
C CYS A 19 -0.05 9.75 -10.68
N THR A 20 -0.90 9.27 -11.59
CA THR A 20 -1.38 7.88 -11.63
C THR A 20 -0.24 6.91 -11.96
N HIS A 21 0.65 7.30 -12.90
CA HIS A 21 1.84 6.53 -13.22
C HIS A 21 2.76 6.40 -12.00
N MET A 22 3.09 7.52 -11.36
CA MET A 22 3.94 7.54 -10.17
C MET A 22 3.33 6.78 -8.99
N GLU A 23 2.00 6.86 -8.82
CA GLU A 23 1.28 6.11 -7.78
C GLU A 23 1.45 4.61 -8.00
N LYS A 24 1.26 4.15 -9.24
CA LYS A 24 1.38 2.75 -9.60
C LYS A 24 2.80 2.22 -9.39
N GLU A 25 3.81 3.02 -9.73
CA GLU A 25 5.22 2.67 -9.50
C GLU A 25 5.55 2.55 -8.01
N ASN A 26 5.09 3.50 -7.20
CA ASN A 26 5.31 3.48 -5.75
C ASN A 26 4.54 2.34 -5.07
N SER A 27 3.29 2.11 -5.45
CA SER A 27 2.47 0.99 -4.97
C SER A 27 3.08 -0.36 -5.36
N ALA A 28 3.61 -0.51 -6.59
CA ALA A 28 4.29 -1.73 -7.01
C ALA A 28 5.60 -1.96 -6.23
N SER A 29 6.37 -0.89 -6.01
CA SER A 29 7.63 -0.94 -5.25
C SER A 29 7.38 -1.32 -3.78
N ALA A 30 6.36 -0.74 -3.15
CA ALA A 30 5.93 -1.12 -1.80
C ALA A 30 5.55 -2.61 -1.70
N ARG A 31 4.81 -3.14 -2.67
CA ARG A 31 4.47 -4.58 -2.71
C ARG A 31 5.69 -5.48 -2.86
N ARG A 32 6.65 -5.09 -3.70
CA ARG A 32 7.92 -5.83 -3.86
C ARG A 32 8.70 -5.87 -2.56
N ILE A 33 8.83 -4.73 -1.88
CA ILE A 33 9.52 -4.66 -0.59
C ILE A 33 8.80 -5.53 0.46
N LEU A 34 7.47 -5.44 0.54
CA LEU A 34 6.70 -6.29 1.46
C LEU A 34 6.90 -7.78 1.19
N SER A 35 6.92 -8.18 -0.09
CA SER A 35 7.19 -9.56 -0.49
C SER A 35 8.59 -10.02 -0.05
N ILE A 36 9.62 -9.19 -0.26
CA ILE A 36 10.99 -9.47 0.19
C ILE A 36 11.05 -9.63 1.71
N VAL A 37 10.44 -8.70 2.45
CA VAL A 37 10.38 -8.77 3.92
C VAL A 37 9.69 -10.05 4.38
N LEU A 38 8.56 -10.40 3.78
CA LEU A 38 7.81 -11.62 4.11
C LEU A 38 8.66 -12.87 3.86
N VAL A 39 9.28 -13.00 2.69
CA VAL A 39 10.16 -14.14 2.39
C VAL A 39 11.31 -14.22 3.40
N LEU A 40 11.97 -13.10 3.70
CA LEU A 40 13.09 -13.04 4.64
C LEU A 40 12.66 -13.41 6.08
N THR A 41 11.47 -12.99 6.49
CA THR A 41 10.91 -13.38 7.80
C THR A 41 10.58 -14.87 7.86
N LEU A 42 9.97 -15.42 6.80
CA LEU A 42 9.62 -16.84 6.73
C LEU A 42 10.88 -17.73 6.69
N THR A 43 11.91 -17.34 5.94
CA THR A 43 13.17 -18.09 5.92
C THR A 43 13.85 -18.09 7.29
N LEU A 44 13.86 -16.97 8.00
CA LEU A 44 14.40 -16.89 9.36
C LEU A 44 13.63 -17.81 10.32
N VAL A 45 12.30 -17.78 10.27
CA VAL A 45 11.43 -18.65 11.09
C VAL A 45 11.67 -20.12 10.76
N MET A 46 11.81 -20.47 9.49
CA MET A 46 12.10 -21.85 9.05
C MET A 46 13.46 -22.33 9.53
N ILE A 47 14.50 -21.49 9.45
CA ILE A 47 15.84 -21.82 9.97
C ILE A 47 15.79 -22.05 11.47
N LEU A 48 15.12 -21.17 12.21
CA LEU A 48 14.99 -21.27 13.66
C LEU A 48 14.19 -22.51 14.07
N PHE A 49 13.10 -22.80 13.35
CA PHE A 49 12.32 -24.02 13.54
C PHE A 49 13.15 -25.27 13.30
N LEU A 50 13.91 -25.34 12.19
CA LEU A 50 14.81 -26.46 11.90
C LEU A 50 15.89 -26.61 12.98
N ALA A 51 16.49 -25.52 13.45
CA ALA A 51 17.49 -25.55 14.52
C ALA A 51 16.91 -26.11 15.83
N LEU A 52 15.69 -25.71 16.20
CA LEU A 52 15.02 -26.21 17.41
C LEU A 52 14.54 -27.66 17.28
N MET A 53 14.12 -28.07 16.09
CA MET A 53 13.60 -29.42 15.83
C MET A 53 14.71 -30.43 15.53
N TYR A 54 15.92 -29.99 15.15
CA TYR A 54 17.06 -30.84 14.82
C TYR A 54 17.34 -31.96 15.85
N PRO A 55 17.34 -31.70 17.18
CA PRO A 55 17.56 -32.75 18.18
C PRO A 55 16.50 -33.85 18.17
N ALA A 56 15.27 -33.52 17.79
CA ALA A 56 14.16 -34.48 17.69
C ALA A 56 14.19 -35.29 16.38
N LEU A 57 14.71 -34.72 15.29
CA LEU A 57 14.80 -35.40 13.99
C LEU A 57 16.02 -36.32 13.86
N ALA A 58 17.12 -36.05 14.55
CA ALA A 58 18.36 -36.83 14.47
C ALA A 58 18.88 -37.22 15.86
N PRO A 59 18.15 -38.07 16.62
CA PRO A 59 18.48 -38.40 18.01
C PRO A 59 19.80 -39.18 18.18
N ASN A 60 20.32 -39.78 17.11
CA ASN A 60 21.54 -40.62 17.12
C ASN A 60 22.75 -39.94 16.48
N ALA A 61 22.67 -38.66 16.12
CA ALA A 61 23.81 -37.92 15.62
C ALA A 61 24.65 -37.39 16.80
N ASP A 62 25.91 -37.78 16.89
CA ASP A 62 26.90 -37.21 17.84
C ASP A 62 27.19 -35.70 17.57
N LEU A 63 26.55 -35.10 16.57
CA LEU A 63 26.59 -33.66 16.31
C LEU A 63 25.65 -32.94 17.27
N LYS A 64 26.18 -32.49 18.42
CA LYS A 64 25.58 -31.40 19.18
C LYS A 64 25.76 -30.10 18.41
N PHE A 65 24.74 -29.73 17.63
CA PHE A 65 24.70 -28.41 17.00
C PHE A 65 24.28 -27.37 18.05
N GLU A 66 25.25 -26.86 18.80
CA GLU A 66 25.07 -25.68 19.65
C GLU A 66 25.46 -24.44 18.86
N VAL A 67 24.47 -23.57 18.58
CA VAL A 67 24.74 -22.25 18.02
C VAL A 67 25.25 -21.37 19.16
N PRO A 68 26.47 -20.81 19.09
CA PRO A 68 26.96 -19.91 20.13
C PRO A 68 26.08 -18.67 20.24
N ASP A 69 25.72 -18.26 21.46
CA ASP A 69 24.85 -17.11 21.72
C ASP A 69 25.32 -15.83 21.01
N ASN A 70 26.63 -15.60 20.95
CA ASN A 70 27.21 -14.46 20.25
C ASN A 70 26.85 -14.44 18.76
N VAL A 71 26.86 -15.60 18.09
CA VAL A 71 26.52 -15.72 16.67
C VAL A 71 25.03 -15.42 16.47
N LEU A 72 24.18 -15.92 17.37
CA LEU A 72 22.73 -15.64 17.36
C LEU A 72 22.45 -14.14 17.51
N TYR A 73 23.08 -13.47 18.49
CA TYR A 73 22.88 -12.05 18.72
C TYR A 73 23.38 -11.18 17.57
N ILE A 74 24.54 -11.50 16.98
CA ILE A 74 25.06 -10.80 15.80
C ILE A 74 24.10 -10.95 14.62
N PHE A 75 23.61 -12.16 14.36
CA PHE A 75 22.66 -12.41 13.29
C PHE A 75 21.34 -11.66 13.51
N LEU A 76 20.80 -11.68 14.72
CA LEU A 76 19.59 -10.96 15.08
C LEU A 76 19.76 -9.44 14.95
N ALA A 77 20.91 -8.89 15.34
CA ALA A 77 21.22 -7.47 15.19
C ALA A 77 21.25 -7.05 13.70
N ILE A 78 21.90 -7.84 12.84
CA ILE A 78 21.93 -7.58 11.39
C ILE A 78 20.52 -7.70 10.79
N TYR A 79 19.76 -8.72 11.19
CA TYR A 79 18.38 -8.91 10.74
C TYR A 79 17.48 -7.73 11.14
N THR A 80 17.51 -7.33 12.41
CA THR A 80 16.68 -6.22 12.90
C THR A 80 17.05 -4.89 12.23
N LEU A 81 18.34 -4.65 12.00
CA LEU A 81 18.81 -3.49 11.24
C LEU A 81 18.28 -3.50 9.81
N THR A 82 18.48 -4.59 9.06
CA THR A 82 18.01 -4.71 7.68
C THR A 82 16.48 -4.61 7.59
N PHE A 83 15.76 -5.31 8.47
CA PHE A 83 14.31 -5.22 8.59
C PHE A 83 13.83 -3.78 8.83
N SER A 84 14.48 -3.04 9.74
CA SER A 84 14.11 -1.65 10.04
C SER A 84 14.27 -0.72 8.83
N ILE A 85 15.35 -0.90 8.06
CA ILE A 85 15.63 -0.13 6.84
C ILE A 85 14.58 -0.46 5.78
N LEU A 86 14.32 -1.75 5.51
CA LEU A 86 13.32 -2.16 4.53
C LEU A 86 11.92 -1.64 4.90
N MET A 87 11.55 -1.69 6.19
CA MET A 87 10.28 -1.15 6.64
C MET A 87 10.19 0.38 6.54
N ALA A 88 11.28 1.11 6.74
CA ALA A 88 11.32 2.55 6.53
C ALA A 88 11.08 2.90 5.04
N VAL A 89 11.74 2.21 4.12
CA VAL A 89 11.56 2.40 2.67
C VAL A 89 10.15 2.00 2.23
N TYR A 90 9.62 0.89 2.76
CA TYR A 90 8.23 0.49 2.55
C TYR A 90 7.23 1.58 2.95
N ARG A 91 7.40 2.16 4.16
CA ARG A 91 6.55 3.25 4.65
C ARG A 91 6.64 4.50 3.77
N LEU A 92 7.84 4.79 3.25
CA LEU A 92 8.04 5.90 2.33
C LEU A 92 7.21 5.71 1.05
N HIS A 93 7.34 4.58 0.36
CA HIS A 93 6.59 4.35 -0.88
C HIS A 93 5.07 4.35 -0.68
N ILE A 94 4.57 3.80 0.43
CA ILE A 94 3.15 3.89 0.76
C ILE A 94 2.71 5.33 1.04
N GLY A 95 3.51 6.08 1.80
CA GLY A 95 3.23 7.48 2.08
C GLY A 95 3.16 8.32 0.80
N GLU A 96 4.08 8.08 -0.13
CA GLU A 96 4.07 8.75 -1.43
C GLU A 96 2.89 8.33 -2.30
N ALA A 97 2.58 7.03 -2.37
CA ALA A 97 1.41 6.54 -3.11
C ALA A 97 0.11 7.18 -2.57
N SER A 98 -0.05 7.24 -1.26
CA SER A 98 -1.21 7.88 -0.62
C SER A 98 -1.29 9.37 -0.93
N ARG A 99 -0.15 10.09 -0.94
CA ARG A 99 -0.11 11.51 -1.32
C ARG A 99 -0.49 11.70 -2.78
N LEU A 100 -0.01 10.85 -3.67
CA LEU A 100 -0.32 10.91 -5.10
C LEU A 100 -1.80 10.62 -5.36
N GLN A 101 -2.40 9.64 -4.69
CA GLN A 101 -3.84 9.39 -4.75
C GLN A 101 -4.65 10.61 -4.35
N HIS A 102 -4.24 11.31 -3.28
CA HIS A 102 -4.89 12.55 -2.86
C HIS A 102 -4.83 13.63 -3.95
N TYR A 103 -3.68 13.80 -4.62
CA TYR A 103 -3.57 14.74 -5.74
C TYR A 103 -4.41 14.35 -6.94
N ILE A 104 -4.49 13.06 -7.28
CA ILE A 104 -5.37 12.58 -8.37
C ILE A 104 -6.82 12.96 -8.07
N VAL A 105 -7.29 12.74 -6.83
CA VAL A 105 -8.64 13.16 -6.40
C VAL A 105 -8.81 14.69 -6.45
N GLY A 106 -7.79 15.45 -6.05
CA GLY A 106 -7.78 16.91 -6.16
C GLY A 106 -7.97 17.39 -7.60
N PHE A 107 -7.19 16.85 -8.53
CA PHE A 107 -7.31 17.15 -9.95
C PHE A 107 -8.67 16.75 -10.52
N MET A 108 -9.23 15.60 -10.13
CA MET A 108 -10.58 15.20 -10.53
C MET A 108 -11.63 16.19 -10.06
N ARG A 109 -11.55 16.66 -8.82
CA ARG A 109 -12.49 17.68 -8.29
C ARG A 109 -12.40 18.99 -9.06
N VAL A 110 -11.18 19.45 -9.36
CA VAL A 110 -10.96 20.68 -10.16
C VAL A 110 -11.47 20.50 -11.59
N ARG A 111 -11.27 19.34 -12.21
CA ARG A 111 -11.80 19.03 -13.55
C ARG A 111 -13.32 19.10 -13.59
N VAL A 112 -14.01 18.48 -12.62
CA VAL A 112 -15.48 18.51 -12.52
C VAL A 112 -15.99 19.94 -12.28
N ALA A 113 -15.28 20.71 -11.46
CA ALA A 113 -15.59 22.11 -11.21
C ALA A 113 -15.39 23.02 -12.45
N GLY A 114 -14.36 22.75 -13.26
CA GLY A 114 -14.07 23.52 -14.48
C GLY A 114 -14.93 23.16 -15.68
N SER A 115 -15.41 21.90 -15.76
CA SER A 115 -16.24 21.44 -16.87
C SER A 115 -17.73 21.74 -16.73
N ASN A 116 -18.22 22.01 -15.50
CA ASN A 116 -19.63 22.28 -15.23
C ASN A 116 -19.88 23.78 -14.98
N ASN A 117 -20.42 24.47 -15.99
CA ASN A 117 -20.77 25.90 -15.94
C ASN A 117 -22.28 26.17 -15.82
N THR A 118 -23.09 25.16 -15.52
CA THR A 118 -24.54 25.29 -15.31
C THR A 118 -24.87 26.08 -14.04
N ASP A 119 -25.99 26.81 -14.03
CA ASP A 119 -26.39 27.75 -12.95
C ASP A 119 -26.41 27.12 -11.53
N GLY A 120 -26.66 25.81 -11.41
CA GLY A 120 -26.60 25.10 -10.12
C GLY A 120 -25.19 24.81 -9.57
N TYR A 121 -24.14 24.99 -10.38
CA TYR A 121 -22.74 24.75 -10.03
C TYR A 121 -21.95 26.03 -9.73
N GLN A 122 -22.55 27.21 -9.88
CA GLN A 122 -21.79 28.45 -10.05
C GLN A 122 -21.06 28.97 -8.80
N THR A 123 -21.44 28.56 -7.57
CA THR A 123 -20.76 29.03 -6.36
C THR A 123 -20.42 27.91 -5.39
N ASP A 124 -21.42 27.32 -4.74
CA ASP A 124 -21.19 26.53 -3.52
C ASP A 124 -20.58 25.16 -3.84
N VAL A 125 -21.05 24.52 -4.91
CA VAL A 125 -20.53 23.21 -5.36
C VAL A 125 -19.11 23.37 -5.91
N ARG A 126 -18.86 24.42 -6.69
CA ARG A 126 -17.53 24.71 -7.23
C ARG A 126 -16.54 25.06 -6.14
N GLU A 127 -16.93 25.88 -5.17
CA GLU A 127 -16.10 26.18 -3.99
C GLU A 127 -15.85 24.89 -3.19
N ALA A 128 -16.88 24.08 -2.92
CA ALA A 128 -16.72 22.82 -2.20
C ALA A 128 -15.79 21.84 -2.94
N LEU A 129 -15.83 21.79 -4.27
CA LEU A 129 -14.95 20.94 -5.06
C LEU A 129 -13.51 21.45 -5.12
N THR A 130 -13.28 22.76 -5.15
CA THR A 130 -11.94 23.34 -5.34
C THR A 130 -11.23 23.68 -4.02
N ARG A 131 -11.97 24.03 -2.97
CA ARG A 131 -11.43 24.40 -1.67
C ARG A 131 -10.76 23.19 -1.00
N GLY A 132 -9.47 23.35 -0.68
CA GLY A 132 -8.64 22.30 -0.10
C GLY A 132 -8.49 21.07 -0.99
N ALA A 133 -8.65 21.20 -2.32
CA ALA A 133 -8.52 20.07 -3.25
C ALA A 133 -7.14 19.40 -3.20
N PHE A 134 -6.11 20.12 -2.74
CA PHE A 134 -4.74 19.63 -2.65
C PHE A 134 -4.18 19.64 -1.21
N ASP A 135 -5.04 19.88 -0.21
CA ASP A 135 -4.65 19.93 1.20
C ASP A 135 -4.45 18.51 1.73
N TYR A 136 -3.26 17.96 1.49
CA TYR A 136 -2.90 16.63 1.94
C TYR A 136 -2.64 16.60 3.45
N VAL A 137 -3.56 16.01 4.20
CA VAL A 137 -3.38 15.78 5.65
C VAL A 137 -2.75 14.40 5.87
N ALA A 138 -1.43 14.38 6.08
CA ALA A 138 -0.62 13.15 6.21
C ALA A 138 -0.90 12.31 7.47
N LYS A 139 -1.73 12.79 8.41
CA LYS A 139 -2.12 12.06 9.62
C LYS A 139 -3.63 12.20 9.80
N PRO A 140 -4.41 11.12 9.98
CA PRO A 140 -5.79 11.29 10.39
C PRO A 140 -5.76 12.01 11.74
N SER A 141 -6.37 13.20 11.80
CA SER A 141 -6.65 13.83 13.09
C SER A 141 -7.46 12.82 13.90
N LYS A 142 -7.06 12.56 15.14
CA LYS A 142 -7.73 11.63 16.08
C LYS A 142 -9.14 12.09 16.49
N GLN A 143 -9.86 12.80 15.64
CA GLN A 143 -11.11 13.46 15.97
C GLN A 143 -12.01 13.50 14.74
N GLY A 144 -13.08 12.71 14.80
CA GLY A 144 -14.20 12.77 13.88
C GLY A 144 -14.46 11.45 13.15
N ASP A 145 -15.51 10.74 13.58
CA ASP A 145 -16.24 9.83 12.69
C ASP A 145 -16.60 10.61 11.43
N SER A 146 -15.95 10.31 10.30
CA SER A 146 -16.30 10.91 9.02
C SER A 146 -17.23 9.96 8.27
N PRO A 147 -18.47 10.37 7.96
CA PRO A 147 -19.47 9.56 7.27
C PRO A 147 -19.24 9.44 5.76
N LEU A 148 -18.08 9.85 5.24
CA LEU A 148 -17.78 9.88 3.81
C LEU A 148 -16.84 8.74 3.40
N PRO A 149 -17.27 7.86 2.47
CA PRO A 149 -16.38 6.90 1.83
C PRO A 149 -15.32 7.65 1.00
N GLY A 150 -14.06 7.22 1.07
CA GLY A 150 -12.93 7.91 0.41
C GLY A 150 -11.77 8.30 1.34
N HIS A 151 -11.69 7.77 2.56
CA HIS A 151 -10.57 8.06 3.45
C HIS A 151 -9.34 7.23 3.04
N PRO A 152 -8.23 7.86 2.59
CA PRO A 152 -7.12 7.18 1.92
C PRO A 152 -6.45 6.08 2.76
N GLY A 153 -6.41 6.26 4.09
CA GLY A 153 -5.91 5.23 5.00
C GLY A 153 -6.81 4.00 5.18
N VAL A 154 -8.13 4.17 5.09
CA VAL A 154 -9.10 3.08 5.28
C VAL A 154 -9.20 2.29 3.99
N ASP A 155 -9.29 2.98 2.85
CA ASP A 155 -9.44 2.36 1.52
C ASP A 155 -8.21 1.55 1.11
N PHE A 156 -7.00 1.96 1.48
CA PHE A 156 -5.81 1.16 1.17
C PHE A 156 -5.78 -0.15 1.97
N SER A 157 -6.07 -0.09 3.27
CA SER A 157 -6.08 -1.28 4.12
C SER A 157 -7.16 -2.27 3.68
N THR A 158 -8.36 -1.79 3.34
CA THR A 158 -9.47 -2.61 2.87
C THR A 158 -9.26 -3.10 1.43
N ALA A 159 -8.67 -2.31 0.54
CA ALA A 159 -8.36 -2.77 -0.83
C ALA A 159 -7.25 -3.83 -0.86
N VAL A 160 -6.25 -3.71 0.03
CA VAL A 160 -5.21 -4.74 0.18
C VAL A 160 -5.82 -6.01 0.80
N LEU A 161 -6.61 -5.89 1.88
CA LEU A 161 -7.33 -7.03 2.46
C LEU A 161 -8.26 -7.71 1.46
N ASN A 162 -9.04 -6.95 0.70
CA ASN A 162 -9.94 -7.50 -0.33
C ASN A 162 -9.15 -8.21 -1.42
N LYS A 163 -8.02 -7.66 -1.90
CA LYS A 163 -7.18 -8.37 -2.89
C LYS A 163 -6.53 -9.64 -2.34
N PHE A 164 -6.17 -9.66 -1.06
CA PHE A 164 -5.66 -10.88 -0.41
C PHE A 164 -6.77 -11.92 -0.24
N LEU A 165 -7.97 -11.51 0.18
CA LEU A 165 -9.13 -12.40 0.32
C LEU A 165 -9.57 -12.97 -1.04
N ASP A 166 -9.67 -12.13 -2.07
CA ASP A 166 -10.00 -12.57 -3.43
C ASP A 166 -8.96 -13.56 -3.97
N SER A 167 -7.67 -13.35 -3.67
CA SER A 167 -6.60 -14.28 -4.08
C SER A 167 -6.67 -15.62 -3.36
N VAL A 168 -7.23 -15.67 -2.15
CA VAL A 168 -7.42 -16.90 -1.37
C VAL A 168 -8.72 -17.61 -1.79
N GLU A 169 -9.80 -16.87 -2.08
CA GLU A 169 -11.08 -17.45 -2.51
C GLU A 169 -10.96 -18.12 -3.90
N VAL A 170 -10.13 -17.58 -4.80
CA VAL A 170 -9.87 -18.19 -6.12
C VAL A 170 -9.19 -19.57 -6.01
N VAL A 171 -8.47 -19.87 -4.91
CA VAL A 171 -7.89 -21.20 -4.68
C VAL A 171 -8.93 -22.18 -4.08
N SER A 172 -9.95 -21.69 -3.37
CA SER A 172 -10.98 -22.54 -2.77
C SER A 172 -12.05 -23.02 -3.76
N LYS A 173 -12.28 -22.30 -4.87
CA LYS A 173 -13.35 -22.63 -5.84
C LYS A 173 -12.98 -23.68 -6.90
N LYS A 174 -11.80 -24.29 -6.83
CA LYS A 174 -11.39 -25.37 -7.77
C LYS A 174 -11.64 -26.78 -7.23
N GLY A 175 -12.32 -26.92 -6.09
CA GLY A 175 -12.52 -28.19 -5.37
C GLY A 175 -13.92 -28.80 -5.42
N GLU A 176 -14.96 -28.11 -5.91
CA GLU A 176 -16.32 -28.66 -5.95
C GLU A 176 -16.92 -28.57 -7.35
N SER A 177 -16.63 -29.58 -8.17
CA SER A 177 -17.52 -30.01 -9.24
C SER A 177 -17.23 -31.46 -9.58
N HIS A 178 -18.00 -32.38 -8.99
CA HIS A 178 -18.72 -33.46 -9.67
C HIS A 178 -19.12 -34.55 -8.66
N ASN A 179 -20.41 -34.64 -8.37
CA ASN A 179 -21.13 -35.91 -8.37
C ASN A 179 -22.64 -35.64 -8.43
N LYS A 180 -23.18 -35.78 -9.65
CA LYS A 180 -24.54 -36.22 -9.93
C LYS A 180 -24.45 -37.28 -11.00
#